data_AF-A0A5U4CMI9-F1
#
_entry.id   AF-A0A5U4CMI9-F1
#
_cell.length_a   1.000
_cell.length_b   1.000
_cell.length_c   1.000
_cell.angle_alpha   90.00
_cell.angle_beta   90.00
_cell.angle_gamma   90.00
#
_symmetry.space_group_name_H-M   'P 1'
#
loop_
_entity.id
_entity.type
_entity.pdbx_description
1 polymer ?
#
loop_
_entity_poly.entity_id
_entity_poly.type
_entity_poly.pdbx_seq_one_letter_code
_entity_poly.pdbx_strand_id
1 'polypeptide(L)'
;MVESNTFNKIVVSKHSRNGSVSEAKLSHNQLRSHCISVRLNDEELTLLNERRGRHRKGEWLRLSLLNKLPAVVPAINFEAWKTLGEISQKLNKLVAHLYSKSYESSLTQTELFAVKRQVSELRLHLITADLWRASHEGNAKNPQG
;
A
#
# COMPACT_ATOMS: atom_id res chain seq x y z
N MET A 1 -8.72 -31.79 -43.62
CA MET A 1 -7.38 -31.94 -43.01
C MET A 1 -7.37 -31.09 -41.76
N VAL A 2 -7.45 -31.71 -40.58
CA VAL A 2 -7.49 -31.02 -39.29
C VAL A 2 -6.09 -31.14 -38.68
N GLU A 3 -5.34 -30.05 -38.67
CA GLU A 3 -4.06 -29.98 -37.99
C GLU A 3 -4.31 -29.85 -36.48
N SER A 4 -4.16 -30.96 -35.76
CA SER A 4 -4.22 -30.96 -34.30
C SER A 4 -2.96 -30.31 -33.73
N ASN A 5 -3.09 -29.03 -33.38
CA ASN A 5 -2.04 -28.21 -32.80
C ASN A 5 -1.58 -28.79 -31.45
N THR A 6 -0.42 -29.46 -31.43
CA THR A 6 0.09 -30.27 -30.30
C THR A 6 0.86 -29.43 -29.25
N PHE A 7 0.72 -28.10 -29.28
CA PHE A 7 1.49 -27.20 -28.40
C PHE A 7 1.02 -27.15 -26.93
N ASN A 8 -0.13 -27.73 -26.60
CA ASN A 8 -0.66 -27.77 -25.22
C ASN A 8 -0.68 -29.18 -24.61
N LYS A 9 0.24 -30.07 -24.99
CA LYS A 9 0.45 -31.28 -24.21
C LYS A 9 1.26 -30.91 -22.97
N ILE A 10 0.58 -30.80 -21.83
CA ILE A 10 1.20 -30.65 -20.51
C ILE A 10 2.09 -31.88 -20.30
N VAL A 11 3.37 -31.77 -20.65
CA VAL A 11 4.37 -32.73 -20.25
C VAL A 11 4.58 -32.51 -18.76
N VAL A 12 3.95 -33.36 -17.94
CA VAL A 12 4.20 -33.42 -16.51
C VAL A 12 5.68 -33.78 -16.35
N SER A 13 6.52 -32.77 -16.16
CA SER A 13 7.95 -32.95 -15.99
C SER A 13 8.17 -33.74 -14.71
N LYS A 14 8.91 -34.86 -14.84
CA LYS A 14 9.33 -35.67 -13.69
C LYS A 14 10.15 -34.77 -12.79
N HIS A 15 9.65 -34.55 -11.58
CA HIS A 15 10.22 -33.68 -10.56
C HIS A 15 11.73 -33.86 -10.43
N SER A 16 12.50 -32.77 -10.60
CA SER A 16 13.85 -32.71 -10.04
C SER A 16 13.71 -32.69 -8.52
N ARG A 17 14.24 -33.73 -7.87
CA ARG A 17 14.26 -33.85 -6.41
C ARG A 17 15.27 -32.86 -5.85
N ASN A 18 14.84 -31.64 -5.51
CA ASN A 18 15.64 -30.73 -4.69
C ASN A 18 14.83 -30.29 -3.47
N GLY A 19 15.31 -30.69 -2.29
CA GLY A 19 14.94 -30.13 -0.99
C GLY A 19 13.67 -30.73 -0.38
N SER A 20 13.82 -31.48 0.72
CA SER A 20 12.72 -31.85 1.60
C SER A 20 12.21 -30.61 2.33
N VAL A 21 11.33 -29.84 1.69
CA VAL A 21 10.57 -28.81 2.38
C VAL A 21 9.26 -29.46 2.82
N SER A 22 9.11 -29.62 4.13
CA SER A 22 7.85 -30.02 4.76
C SER A 22 6.83 -28.91 4.56
N GLU A 23 6.04 -29.00 3.49
CA GLU A 23 4.98 -28.06 3.19
C GLU A 23 3.71 -28.86 2.86
N ALA A 24 2.60 -28.49 3.51
CA ALA A 24 1.28 -28.94 3.14
C ALA A 24 1.15 -28.81 1.61
N LYS A 25 0.95 -29.93 0.92
CA LYS A 25 0.97 -30.00 -0.54
C LYS A 25 -0.01 -28.97 -1.10
N LEU A 26 0.52 -27.86 -1.63
CA LEU A 26 -0.27 -26.91 -2.38
C LEU A 26 -0.94 -27.66 -3.53
N SER A 27 -2.22 -27.39 -3.76
CA SER A 27 -2.93 -27.99 -4.88
C SER A 27 -2.24 -27.59 -6.20
N HIS A 28 -2.34 -28.43 -7.23
CA HIS A 28 -1.73 -28.17 -8.53
C HIS A 28 -2.06 -26.76 -9.08
N ASN A 29 -3.27 -26.27 -8.79
CA ASN A 29 -3.74 -24.94 -9.22
C ASN A 29 -3.10 -23.76 -8.45
N GLN A 30 -2.48 -24.02 -7.30
CA GLN A 30 -1.74 -23.02 -6.53
C GLN A 30 -0.25 -22.95 -6.90
N LEU A 31 0.24 -23.93 -7.67
CA LEU A 31 1.61 -23.94 -8.16
C LEU A 31 1.78 -22.95 -9.31
N ARG A 32 2.97 -22.35 -9.39
CA ARG A 32 3.33 -21.42 -10.47
C ARG A 32 3.87 -22.20 -11.65
N SER A 33 3.00 -22.59 -12.57
CA SER A 33 3.33 -23.42 -13.74
C SER A 33 3.51 -22.65 -15.05
N HIS A 34 3.01 -21.41 -15.14
CA HIS A 34 3.10 -20.58 -16.35
C HIS A 34 4.36 -19.70 -16.35
N CYS A 35 5.18 -19.81 -17.40
CA CYS A 35 6.37 -18.98 -17.60
C CYS A 35 6.05 -17.79 -18.52
N ILE A 36 6.49 -16.60 -18.13
CA ILE A 36 6.39 -15.38 -18.92
C ILE A 36 7.82 -14.86 -19.11
N SER A 37 8.24 -14.66 -20.37
CA SER A 37 9.56 -14.11 -20.71
C SER A 37 9.41 -12.76 -21.42
N VAL A 38 10.04 -11.72 -20.89
CA VAL A 38 10.06 -10.36 -21.46
C VAL A 38 11.51 -9.92 -21.63
N ARG A 39 11.82 -9.22 -22.72
CA ARG A 39 13.13 -8.60 -22.95
C ARG A 39 13.04 -7.13 -22.57
N LEU A 40 14.07 -6.63 -21.87
CA LEU A 40 14.19 -5.23 -21.46
C LEU A 40 15.39 -4.61 -22.17
N ASN A 41 15.32 -3.32 -22.45
CA ASN A 41 16.48 -2.53 -22.87
C ASN A 41 17.35 -2.14 -21.64
N ASP A 42 18.48 -1.47 -21.88
CA ASP A 42 19.43 -1.13 -20.81
C ASP A 42 18.88 -0.11 -19.81
N GLU A 43 18.08 0.86 -20.28
CA GLU A 43 17.44 1.87 -19.43
C GLU A 43 16.39 1.24 -18.50
N GLU A 44 15.52 0.39 -19.06
CA GLU A 44 14.50 -0.37 -18.34
C GLU A 44 15.11 -1.34 -17.33
N LEU A 45 16.23 -1.98 -17.68
CA LEU A 45 16.96 -2.86 -16.77
C LEU A 45 17.54 -2.09 -15.59
N THR A 46 18.07 -0.89 -15.85
CA THR A 46 18.61 0.00 -14.81
C THR A 46 17.50 0.44 -13.85
N LEU A 47 16.38 0.91 -14.39
CA LEU A 47 15.21 1.29 -13.61
C LEU A 47 14.65 0.13 -12.75
N LEU A 48 14.62 -1.09 -13.31
CA LEU A 48 14.20 -2.28 -12.59
C LEU A 48 15.12 -2.55 -11.39
N ASN A 49 16.43 -2.43 -11.57
CA ASN A 49 17.39 -2.70 -10.49
C ASN A 49 17.26 -1.68 -9.34
N GLU A 50 17.01 -0.41 -9.66
CA GLU A 50 16.76 0.63 -8.67
C GLU A 50 15.48 0.37 -7.88
N ARG A 51 14.36 0.12 -8.58
CA ARG A 51 13.04 -0.08 -7.95
C ARG A 51 12.93 -1.39 -7.15
N ARG A 52 13.70 -2.41 -7.53
CA ARG A 52 13.67 -3.74 -6.91
C ARG A 52 14.22 -3.76 -5.48
N GLY A 53 15.18 -2.90 -5.18
CA GLY A 53 15.90 -2.93 -3.90
C GLY A 53 16.50 -4.32 -3.63
N ARG A 54 16.05 -4.96 -2.54
CA ARG A 54 16.58 -6.26 -2.07
C ARG A 54 15.91 -7.51 -2.66
N HIS A 55 14.74 -7.39 -3.30
CA HIS A 55 13.99 -8.54 -3.84
C HIS A 55 14.68 -9.15 -5.05
N ARG A 56 14.44 -10.42 -5.42
CA ARG A 56 14.95 -10.98 -6.69
C ARG A 56 14.16 -10.45 -7.89
N LYS A 57 14.76 -10.40 -9.10
CA LYS A 57 14.13 -9.80 -10.30
C LYS A 57 12.75 -10.40 -10.61
N GLY A 58 12.65 -11.72 -10.68
CA GLY A 58 11.38 -12.41 -10.95
C GLY A 58 10.35 -12.31 -9.81
N GLU A 59 10.82 -12.27 -8.57
CA GLU A 59 9.95 -12.07 -7.39
C GLU A 59 9.33 -10.66 -7.41
N TRP A 60 10.16 -9.65 -7.68
CA TRP A 60 9.73 -8.26 -7.73
C TRP A 60 8.75 -8.01 -8.88
N LEU A 61 9.03 -8.54 -10.08
CA LEU A 61 8.10 -8.46 -11.22
C LEU A 61 6.74 -9.13 -10.92
N ARG A 62 6.76 -10.22 -10.16
CA ARG A 62 5.53 -10.89 -9.73
C ARG A 62 4.75 -10.04 -8.73
N LEU A 63 5.44 -9.41 -7.78
CA LEU A 63 4.83 -8.52 -6.78
C LEU A 63 4.28 -7.24 -7.41
N SER A 64 5.00 -6.69 -8.41
CA SER A 64 4.57 -5.50 -9.15
C SER A 64 3.31 -5.78 -9.98
N LEU A 65 3.24 -6.93 -10.66
CA LEU A 65 2.04 -7.32 -11.43
C LEU A 65 0.81 -7.54 -10.52
N LEU A 66 1.02 -8.12 -9.34
CA LEU A 66 -0.07 -8.42 -8.41
C LEU A 66 -0.51 -7.20 -7.58
N ASN A 67 -0.03 -6.00 -7.89
CA ASN A 67 -0.31 -4.76 -7.15
C ASN A 67 -0.10 -4.89 -5.63
N LYS A 68 0.77 -5.81 -5.19
CA LYS A 68 1.19 -5.94 -3.78
C LYS A 68 2.45 -5.12 -3.50
N LEU A 69 2.62 -4.01 -4.21
CA LEU A 69 3.54 -2.98 -3.76
C LEU A 69 2.90 -2.34 -2.52
N PRO A 70 3.65 -2.04 -1.45
CA PRO A 70 3.11 -1.13 -0.45
C PRO A 70 2.62 0.11 -1.20
N ALA A 71 1.36 0.50 -1.00
CA ALA A 71 0.81 1.66 -1.66
C ALA A 71 1.76 2.82 -1.36
N VAL A 72 2.48 3.29 -2.38
CA VAL A 72 3.37 4.43 -2.24
C VAL A 72 2.44 5.59 -1.92
N VAL A 73 2.49 6.03 -0.67
CA VAL A 73 1.72 7.19 -0.22
C VAL A 73 2.10 8.34 -1.15
N PRO A 74 1.15 8.91 -1.92
CA PRO A 74 1.44 10.02 -2.81
C PRO A 74 2.16 11.13 -2.06
N ALA A 75 3.13 11.79 -2.70
CA ALA A 75 3.94 12.80 -2.02
C ALA A 75 3.10 13.91 -1.37
N ILE A 76 1.98 14.26 -2.01
CA ILE A 76 0.97 15.22 -1.53
C ILE A 76 0.35 14.82 -0.18
N ASN A 77 0.29 13.53 0.14
CA ASN A 77 -0.29 13.03 1.38
C ASN A 77 0.71 13.06 2.55
N PHE A 78 2.02 13.15 2.33
CA PHE A 78 2.97 13.16 3.45
C PHE A 78 2.77 14.36 4.39
N GLU A 79 2.58 15.56 3.83
CA GLU A 79 2.37 16.77 4.62
C GLU A 79 1.02 16.72 5.38
N ALA A 80 -0.03 16.19 4.75
CA ALA A 80 -1.32 15.99 5.39
C ALA A 80 -1.24 14.98 6.55
N TRP A 81 -0.47 13.90 6.39
CA TRP A 81 -0.29 12.89 7.44
C TRP A 81 0.61 13.38 8.57
N LYS A 82 1.63 14.18 8.26
CA LYS A 82 2.52 14.81 9.25
C LYS A 82 1.74 15.77 10.14
N THR A 83 0.96 16.67 9.54
CA THR A 83 0.11 17.62 10.29
C THR A 83 -0.93 16.90 11.15
N LEU A 84 -1.56 15.84 10.64
CA LEU A 84 -2.49 15.02 11.43
C LEU A 84 -1.79 14.31 12.61
N GLY A 85 -0.57 13.82 12.39
CA GLY A 85 0.26 13.21 13.43
C GLY A 85 0.60 14.17 14.56
N GLU A 86 0.96 15.42 14.24
CA GLU A 86 1.24 16.46 15.22
C GLU A 86 0.02 16.78 16.09
N ILE A 87 -1.18 16.85 15.48
CA ILE A 87 -2.44 17.07 16.20
C ILE A 87 -2.76 15.90 17.13
N SER A 88 -2.58 14.66 16.65
CA SER A 88 -2.77 13.45 17.47
C SER A 88 -1.86 13.43 18.70
N GLN A 89 -0.59 13.82 18.55
CA GLN A 89 0.33 13.94 19.68
C GLN A 89 -0.10 15.01 20.69
N LYS A 90 -0.57 16.18 20.23
CA LYS A 90 -1.09 17.23 21.10
C LYS A 90 -2.31 16.76 21.89
N LEU A 91 -3.22 16.03 21.24
CA LEU A 91 -4.40 15.45 21.89
C LEU A 91 -4.02 14.39 22.90
N ASN A 92 -3.09 13.49 22.57
CA ASN A 92 -2.60 12.46 23.51
C ASN A 92 -1.95 13.08 24.76
N LYS A 93 -1.25 14.21 24.61
CA LYS A 93 -0.71 14.98 25.76
C LYS A 93 -1.82 15.58 26.62
N LEU A 94 -2.88 16.12 26.02
CA LEU A 94 -4.06 16.58 26.78
C LEU A 94 -4.72 15.41 27.52
N VAL A 95 -4.95 14.29 26.84
CA VAL A 95 -5.54 13.09 27.43
C VAL A 95 -4.70 12.59 28.61
N ALA A 96 -3.37 12.50 28.46
CA ALA A 96 -2.46 12.12 29.54
C ALA A 96 -2.50 13.12 30.72
N HIS A 97 -2.55 14.42 30.44
CA HIS A 97 -2.70 15.45 31.46
C HIS A 97 -4.02 15.30 32.23
N LEU A 98 -5.12 15.07 31.53
CA LEU A 98 -6.43 14.81 32.12
C LEU A 98 -6.46 13.51 32.95
N TYR A 99 -5.79 12.45 32.50
CA TYR A 99 -5.66 11.20 33.27
C TYR A 99 -4.78 11.34 34.51
N SER A 100 -3.78 12.23 34.47
CA SER A 100 -2.90 12.48 35.62
C SER A 100 -3.54 13.32 36.72
N LYS A 101 -4.70 13.94 36.45
CA LYS A 101 -5.48 14.66 37.44
C LYS A 101 -6.16 13.69 38.41
N SER A 102 -6.22 14.06 39.68
CA SER A 102 -6.95 13.30 40.68
C SER A 102 -8.45 13.30 40.38
N TYR A 103 -9.13 12.19 40.70
CA TYR A 103 -10.55 11.93 40.43
C TYR A 103 -11.50 13.05 40.92
N GLU A 104 -11.10 13.82 41.93
CA GLU A 104 -11.91 14.87 42.54
C GLU A 104 -11.61 16.29 42.03
N SER A 105 -10.61 16.45 41.16
CA SER A 105 -10.26 17.77 40.64
C SER A 105 -11.12 18.13 39.42
N SER A 106 -11.91 19.21 39.53
CA SER A 106 -12.70 19.69 38.41
C SER A 106 -11.82 20.18 37.25
N LEU A 107 -12.33 20.04 36.03
CA LEU A 107 -11.68 20.60 34.85
C LEU A 107 -11.68 22.12 34.94
N THR A 108 -10.50 22.72 34.84
CA THR A 108 -10.35 24.17 34.79
C THR A 108 -10.82 24.70 33.45
N GLN A 109 -11.31 25.94 33.42
CA GLN A 109 -11.74 26.62 32.20
C GLN A 109 -10.65 26.63 31.11
N THR A 110 -9.38 26.69 31.53
CA THR A 110 -8.22 26.67 30.63
C THR A 110 -8.02 25.31 29.96
N GLU A 111 -8.25 24.21 30.68
CA GLU A 111 -8.20 22.86 30.11
C GLU A 111 -9.35 22.64 29.12
N LEU A 112 -10.55 23.07 29.47
CA LEU A 112 -11.71 22.99 28.59
C LEU A 112 -11.50 23.80 27.30
N PHE A 113 -10.88 24.98 27.42
CA PHE A 113 -10.50 25.79 26.27
C PHE A 113 -9.43 25.11 25.40
N ALA A 114 -8.41 24.49 26.02
CA ALA A 114 -7.37 23.77 25.30
C ALA A 114 -7.92 22.58 24.50
N VAL A 115 -8.83 21.81 25.10
CA VAL A 115 -9.54 20.70 24.43
C VAL A 115 -10.38 21.24 23.27
N LYS A 116 -11.21 22.26 23.51
CA LYS A 116 -12.06 22.86 22.46
C LYS A 116 -11.24 23.40 21.29
N ARG A 117 -10.08 23.99 21.55
CA ARG A 117 -9.15 24.48 20.53
C ARG A 117 -8.59 23.33 19.69
N GLN A 118 -8.06 22.27 20.33
CA GLN A 118 -7.47 21.16 19.59
C GLN A 118 -8.49 20.36 18.77
N VAL A 119 -9.73 20.21 19.28
CA VAL A 119 -10.83 19.60 18.52
C VAL A 119 -11.22 20.45 17.30
N SER A 120 -11.25 21.78 17.45
CA SER A 120 -11.51 22.70 16.34
C SER A 120 -10.42 22.65 15.26
N GLU A 121 -9.15 22.56 15.68
CA GLU A 121 -7.99 22.42 14.79
C GLU A 121 -8.04 21.10 14.01
N LEU A 122 -8.31 19.98 14.69
CA LEU A 122 -8.53 18.68 14.05
C LEU A 122 -9.67 18.72 13.03
N ARG A 123 -10.82 19.30 13.40
CA ARG A 123 -11.97 19.42 12.49
C ARG A 123 -11.62 20.21 11.23
N LEU A 124 -10.90 21.33 11.34
CA LEU A 124 -10.49 22.13 10.19
C LEU A 124 -9.59 21.33 9.24
N HIS A 125 -8.60 20.61 9.77
CA HIS A 125 -7.70 19.80 8.97
C HIS A 125 -8.41 18.64 8.26
N LEU A 126 -9.38 17.97 8.93
CA LEU A 126 -10.16 16.90 8.33
C LEU A 126 -11.11 17.40 7.22
N ILE A 127 -11.82 18.51 7.45
CA ILE A 127 -12.71 19.11 6.43
C ILE A 127 -11.91 19.61 5.24
N THR A 128 -10.74 20.20 5.49
CA THR A 128 -9.85 20.65 4.41
C THR A 128 -9.37 19.45 3.59
N ALA A 129 -9.01 18.33 4.23
CA ALA A 129 -8.66 17.09 3.54
C ALA A 129 -9.80 16.52 2.68
N ASP A 130 -11.06 16.59 3.16
CA ASP A 130 -12.23 16.19 2.38
C ASP A 130 -12.51 17.13 1.19
N LEU A 131 -12.24 18.44 1.32
CA LEU A 131 -12.37 19.41 0.21
C LEU A 131 -11.39 19.10 -0.94
N TRP A 132 -10.16 18.70 -0.61
CA TRP A 132 -9.17 18.26 -1.60
C TRP A 132 -9.51 16.92 -2.25
N ARG A 133 -10.39 16.12 -1.65
CA ARG A 133 -10.88 14.85 -2.20
C ARG A 133 -11.80 15.04 -3.42
N ALA A 134 -12.46 16.19 -3.51
CA ALA A 134 -13.43 16.50 -4.57
C ALA A 134 -12.80 17.05 -5.87
N SER A 135 -11.52 17.41 -5.88
CA SER A 135 -10.85 18.00 -7.06
C SER A 135 -10.37 16.99 -8.12
N HIS A 136 -10.75 15.72 -8.03
CA HIS A 136 -10.35 14.67 -8.98
C HIS A 136 -11.53 13.98 -9.69
N GLU A 137 -12.63 14.70 -9.91
CA GLU A 137 -13.64 14.32 -10.92
C GLU A 137 -13.54 15.24 -12.13
N GLY A 138 -12.56 14.97 -12.99
CA GLY A 138 -12.45 15.68 -14.24
C GLY A 138 -11.09 15.50 -14.91
N ASN A 139 -10.84 14.33 -15.48
CA ASN A 139 -10.58 14.19 -16.92
C ASN A 139 -10.23 12.72 -17.26
N ALA A 140 -11.24 11.94 -17.60
CA ALA A 140 -11.08 10.74 -18.41
C ALA A 140 -12.20 10.72 -19.46
N LYS A 141 -12.16 11.69 -20.39
CA LYS A 141 -12.73 11.45 -21.72
C LYS A 141 -11.59 11.00 -22.63
N ASN A 142 -11.68 9.78 -23.12
CA ASN A 142 -11.11 9.31 -24.39
C ASN A 142 -11.93 8.08 -24.81
N PRO A 143 -12.08 7.75 -26.11
CA PRO A 143 -12.24 8.58 -27.31
C PRO A 143 -13.54 8.17 -28.05
N GLN A 144 -14.08 9.02 -28.93
CA GLN A 144 -15.00 8.57 -29.98
C GLN A 144 -14.46 9.06 -31.32
N GLY A 145 -14.14 8.10 -32.18
CA GLY A 145 -13.53 8.27 -33.49
C GLY A 145 -12.84 6.98 -33.92
#